data_AF-A0A482V9F1-F1
#
_entry.id   AF-A0A482V9F1-F1
#
_cell.length_a   1.000
_cell.length_b   1.000
_cell.length_c   1.000
_cell.angle_alpha   90.00
_cell.angle_beta   90.00
_cell.angle_gamma   90.00
#
_symmetry.space_group_name_H-M   'P 1'
#
loop_
_entity.id
_entity.type
_entity.pdbx_description
1 polymer ?
#
loop_
_entity_poly.entity_id
_entity_poly.type
_entity_poly.pdbx_seq_one_letter_code
_entity_poly.pdbx_strand_id
1 'polypeptide(L)'
;MESQKKLDIQRKPTICDERDPEKVDLEKIDLEAPPDRFYIIYILFFFLGLVHLLPWSFFTTATEYWMFKFRNTTINETDSEFRTDLQASFNASFKITLQVSDIIFLTLTIIFGRFIKARVRMIGVLMVILTLFVIVTIFTKIDTDSWQEGFFVMVMGITSGINAMNAIFTITMYTIIANFPHHYLAPYLTGAGLSKIFTSIFQIISLTLGLGTTNCALVYFCMGVFVIVFTLTVFIATGRNKFYLYHMRNTQEGQKEKMITFQEGFILLKKIWSSVVMMGLYLLSVDASPTALVVSEDEGSGPWSDIYFIPTITFLLAAVCDLIGRGISFKFSPPRHHLPVLIPHDYQYIIILILYSLTGGYLLSRCSYNISRLVETLLK
;
A
#
# COMPACT_ATOMS: atom_id res chain seq x y z
N MET A 1 -36.58 4.36 -75.96
CA MET A 1 -37.99 4.63 -76.30
C MET A 1 -38.84 3.66 -75.51
N GLU A 2 -39.93 4.00 -74.83
CA GLU A 2 -40.57 5.28 -74.45
C GLU A 2 -41.38 4.99 -73.17
N SER A 3 -41.41 5.87 -72.15
CA SER A 3 -42.54 6.78 -71.83
C SER A 3 -43.87 6.03 -71.52
N GLN A 4 -44.68 6.28 -70.48
CA GLN A 4 -44.95 7.44 -69.59
C GLN A 4 -45.87 6.94 -68.42
N LYS A 5 -46.19 7.61 -67.29
CA LYS A 5 -45.89 8.94 -66.69
C LYS A 5 -46.17 8.92 -65.15
N LYS A 6 -45.52 9.83 -64.41
CA LYS A 6 -45.89 10.51 -63.13
C LYS A 6 -47.07 10.04 -62.24
N LEU A 7 -46.85 10.12 -60.92
CA LEU A 7 -47.65 11.03 -60.07
C LEU A 7 -46.76 11.73 -59.02
N ASP A 8 -46.88 13.06 -58.92
CA ASP A 8 -46.22 13.90 -57.92
C ASP A 8 -47.06 13.94 -56.62
N ILE A 9 -46.44 13.77 -55.44
CA ILE A 9 -46.95 14.35 -54.17
C ILE A 9 -45.78 14.94 -53.37
N GLN A 10 -45.70 16.27 -53.35
CA GLN A 10 -44.87 17.02 -52.42
C GLN A 10 -45.45 16.91 -51.00
N ARG A 11 -44.62 16.58 -49.99
CA ARG A 11 -44.81 17.04 -48.60
C ARG A 11 -43.48 17.30 -47.89
N LYS A 12 -43.18 18.60 -47.75
CA LYS A 12 -42.58 19.23 -46.56
C LYS A 12 -43.48 20.45 -46.27
N PRO A 13 -43.59 20.94 -45.02
CA PRO A 13 -42.47 21.10 -44.09
C PRO A 13 -42.77 20.68 -42.63
N THR A 14 -41.85 21.08 -41.74
CA THR A 14 -42.05 21.30 -40.30
C THR A 14 -42.14 20.06 -39.40
N ILE A 15 -40.97 19.56 -38.98
CA ILE A 15 -40.48 19.89 -37.62
C ILE A 15 -39.00 20.26 -37.77
N CYS A 16 -38.66 21.52 -37.55
CA CYS A 16 -37.31 21.86 -37.13
C CYS A 16 -37.23 21.44 -35.67
N ASP A 17 -36.57 20.32 -35.39
CA ASP A 17 -36.08 20.07 -34.04
C ASP A 17 -34.89 21.01 -33.86
N GLU A 18 -35.21 22.25 -33.46
CA GLU A 18 -34.25 23.19 -32.91
C GLU A 18 -33.68 22.53 -31.66
N ARG A 19 -32.65 21.70 -31.87
CA ARG A 19 -31.69 21.33 -30.84
C ARG A 19 -31.00 22.61 -30.41
N ASP A 20 -31.68 23.24 -29.47
CA ASP A 20 -31.31 24.38 -28.66
C ASP A 20 -29.78 24.39 -28.51
N PRO A 21 -29.06 25.32 -29.15
CA PRO A 21 -27.61 25.30 -29.16
C PRO A 21 -27.06 25.39 -27.73
N GLU A 22 -27.80 26.04 -26.82
CA GLU A 22 -27.51 26.09 -25.40
C GLU A 22 -27.59 24.71 -24.73
N LYS A 23 -28.52 23.82 -25.13
CA LYS A 23 -28.54 22.42 -24.66
C LYS A 23 -27.44 21.58 -25.27
N VAL A 24 -27.13 21.75 -26.56
CA VAL A 24 -26.04 21.01 -27.22
C VAL A 24 -24.68 21.39 -26.61
N ASP A 25 -24.51 22.64 -26.19
CA ASP A 25 -23.28 23.08 -25.52
C ASP A 25 -23.28 22.73 -24.01
N LEU A 26 -24.43 22.76 -23.31
CA LEU A 26 -24.54 22.23 -21.93
C LEU A 26 -24.23 20.72 -21.87
N GLU A 27 -24.68 19.94 -22.85
CA GLU A 27 -24.41 18.48 -22.91
C GLU A 27 -22.95 18.18 -23.32
N LYS A 28 -22.28 19.08 -24.04
CA LYS A 28 -20.81 19.02 -24.28
C LYS A 28 -19.99 19.40 -23.04
N ILE A 29 -20.47 20.33 -22.22
CA ILE A 29 -19.76 20.80 -21.02
C ILE A 29 -19.59 19.67 -19.97
N ASP A 30 -20.43 18.64 -19.99
CA ASP A 30 -20.35 17.47 -19.10
C ASP A 30 -19.44 16.32 -19.63
N LEU A 31 -18.84 16.44 -20.82
CA LEU A 31 -17.97 15.41 -21.42
C LEU A 31 -16.48 15.57 -21.11
N GLU A 32 -16.01 16.78 -20.81
CA GLU A 32 -14.61 17.00 -20.45
C GLU A 32 -14.39 16.80 -18.95
N ALA A 33 -13.51 15.85 -18.61
CA ALA A 33 -13.09 15.65 -17.23
C ALA A 33 -12.49 16.96 -16.68
N PRO A 34 -12.96 17.49 -15.54
CA PRO A 34 -12.38 18.70 -14.96
C PRO A 34 -10.88 18.48 -14.64
N PRO A 35 -10.07 19.53 -14.48
CA PRO A 35 -8.67 19.36 -14.06
C PRO A 35 -8.56 19.13 -12.54
N ASP A 36 -7.59 18.29 -12.11
CA ASP A 36 -7.20 18.17 -10.69
C ASP A 36 -6.44 19.43 -10.22
N ARG A 37 -7.20 20.44 -9.80
CA ARG A 37 -6.66 21.72 -9.36
C ARG A 37 -5.72 21.52 -8.16
N PHE A 38 -4.51 22.06 -8.27
CA PHE A 38 -3.42 21.92 -7.29
C PHE A 38 -2.95 20.48 -7.04
N TYR A 39 -3.25 19.52 -7.94
CA TYR A 39 -2.84 18.11 -7.82
C TYR A 39 -3.29 17.45 -6.50
N ILE A 40 -4.41 17.90 -5.92
CA ILE A 40 -4.90 17.46 -4.60
C ILE A 40 -5.21 15.96 -4.61
N ILE A 41 -5.79 15.45 -5.70
CA ILE A 41 -6.11 14.04 -5.82
C ILE A 41 -4.84 13.22 -6.06
N TYR A 42 -3.87 13.72 -6.82
CA TYR A 42 -2.57 13.10 -7.00
C TYR A 42 -1.79 12.97 -5.67
N ILE A 43 -1.78 14.04 -4.86
CA ILE A 43 -1.19 14.08 -3.51
C ILE A 43 -1.94 13.12 -2.57
N LEU A 44 -3.28 13.07 -2.63
CA LEU A 44 -4.06 12.11 -1.84
C LEU A 44 -3.66 10.66 -2.18
N PHE A 45 -3.55 10.31 -3.47
CA PHE A 45 -3.16 8.96 -3.87
C PHE A 45 -1.78 8.59 -3.32
N PHE A 46 -0.82 9.52 -3.34
CA PHE A 46 0.49 9.36 -2.69
C PHE A 46 0.38 9.07 -1.18
N PHE A 47 -0.35 9.90 -0.44
CA PHE A 47 -0.48 9.74 1.01
C PHE A 47 -1.27 8.49 1.42
N LEU A 48 -2.27 8.07 0.63
CA LEU A 48 -2.94 6.78 0.80
C LEU A 48 -1.99 5.60 0.59
N GLY A 49 -1.07 5.71 -0.37
CA GLY A 49 0.00 4.73 -0.57
C GLY A 49 0.93 4.66 0.64
N LEU A 50 1.32 5.82 1.16
CA LEU A 50 2.18 5.94 2.34
C LEU A 50 1.51 5.27 3.56
N VAL A 51 0.27 5.65 3.90
CA VAL A 51 -0.49 5.11 5.04
C VAL A 51 -0.68 3.59 4.95
N HIS A 52 -0.82 3.01 3.75
CA HIS A 52 -1.01 1.57 3.60
C HIS A 52 0.12 0.74 4.22
N LEU A 53 1.39 1.10 3.97
CA LEU A 53 2.55 0.34 4.47
C LEU A 53 3.22 0.96 5.71
N LEU A 54 2.83 2.17 6.12
CA LEU A 54 3.44 2.87 7.26
C LEU A 54 3.27 2.15 8.61
N PRO A 55 2.09 1.62 8.99
CA PRO A 55 1.95 0.86 10.23
C PRO A 55 2.88 -0.35 10.27
N TRP A 56 2.89 -1.16 9.19
CA TRP A 56 3.78 -2.32 9.07
C TRP A 56 5.25 -1.91 9.25
N SER A 57 5.68 -0.86 8.54
CA SER A 57 7.06 -0.37 8.58
C SER A 57 7.48 0.04 9.99
N PHE A 58 6.66 0.81 10.71
CA PHE A 58 6.97 1.22 12.08
C PHE A 58 7.01 0.04 13.06
N PHE A 59 6.09 -0.93 12.92
CA PHE A 59 6.11 -2.13 13.76
C PHE A 59 7.37 -2.98 13.54
N THR A 60 7.82 -3.16 12.28
CA THR A 60 9.07 -3.89 11.99
C THR A 60 10.32 -3.14 12.42
N THR A 61 10.35 -1.82 12.23
CA THR A 61 11.54 -1.01 12.54
C THR A 61 11.73 -0.80 14.04
N ALA A 62 10.66 -0.78 14.84
CA ALA A 62 10.72 -0.68 16.29
C ALA A 62 11.19 -1.98 17.01
N THR A 63 12.00 -2.83 16.35
CA THR A 63 12.47 -4.12 16.89
C THR A 63 13.14 -3.97 18.26
N GLU A 64 14.06 -3.02 18.43
CA GLU A 64 14.71 -2.73 19.74
C GLU A 64 13.72 -2.39 20.85
N TYR A 65 12.65 -1.67 20.52
CA TYR A 65 11.60 -1.32 21.49
C TYR A 65 10.78 -2.55 21.89
N TRP A 66 10.49 -3.46 20.97
CA TRP A 66 9.85 -4.75 21.30
C TRP A 66 10.78 -5.63 22.14
N MET A 67 12.08 -5.67 21.82
CA MET A 67 13.06 -6.39 22.63
C MET A 67 13.14 -5.80 24.05
N PHE A 68 13.13 -4.48 24.20
CA PHE A 68 13.07 -3.80 25.50
C PHE A 68 11.76 -4.11 26.26
N LYS A 69 10.61 -4.13 25.59
CA LYS A 69 9.30 -4.39 26.21
C LYS A 69 9.09 -5.82 26.69
N PHE A 70 9.79 -6.79 26.11
CA PHE A 70 9.72 -8.21 26.48
C PHE A 70 11.01 -8.74 27.12
N ARG A 71 11.90 -7.82 27.56
CA ARG A 71 13.14 -8.16 28.29
C ARG A 71 12.84 -8.82 29.64
N ASN A 72 13.80 -9.61 30.13
CA ASN A 72 13.78 -10.07 31.52
C ASN A 72 13.85 -8.86 32.46
N THR A 73 12.87 -8.71 33.36
CA THR A 73 12.77 -7.56 34.27
C THR A 73 13.68 -7.69 35.50
N THR A 74 14.25 -8.87 35.74
CA THR A 74 15.18 -9.12 36.86
C THR A 74 16.63 -8.80 36.53
N ILE A 75 16.97 -8.67 35.25
CA ILE A 75 18.30 -8.32 34.74
C ILE A 75 18.12 -7.05 33.89
N ASN A 76 18.61 -5.91 34.38
CA ASN A 76 18.38 -4.60 33.73
C ASN A 76 19.18 -4.38 32.43
N GLU A 77 19.87 -5.40 31.94
CA GLU A 77 20.66 -5.37 30.71
C GLU A 77 19.95 -6.17 29.62
N THR A 78 19.77 -5.55 28.45
CA THR A 78 19.34 -6.23 27.22
C THR A 78 20.52 -6.99 26.63
N ASP A 79 20.96 -8.02 27.34
CA ASP A 79 22.09 -8.85 26.93
C ASP A 79 21.68 -9.77 25.77
N SER A 80 22.55 -9.89 24.77
CA SER A 80 22.23 -10.57 23.50
C SER A 80 22.23 -12.10 23.64
N GLU A 81 22.96 -12.64 24.62
CA GLU A 81 23.02 -14.07 24.94
C GLU A 81 21.73 -14.62 25.60
N PHE A 82 20.99 -13.80 26.34
CA PHE A 82 19.86 -14.25 27.19
C PHE A 82 18.50 -13.68 26.76
N ARG A 83 18.08 -14.03 25.54
CA ARG A 83 16.73 -13.67 25.04
C ARG A 83 15.62 -14.48 25.71
N THR A 84 14.53 -13.81 26.09
CA THR A 84 13.31 -14.46 26.57
C THR A 84 12.53 -15.12 25.43
N ASP A 85 11.66 -16.09 25.74
CA ASP A 85 10.77 -16.72 24.76
C ASP A 85 9.87 -15.70 24.02
N LEU A 86 9.44 -14.64 24.72
CA LEU A 86 8.66 -13.55 24.15
C LEU A 86 9.49 -12.73 23.14
N GLN A 87 10.75 -12.42 23.44
CA GLN A 87 11.67 -11.76 22.51
C GLN A 87 11.96 -12.62 21.28
N ALA A 88 12.27 -13.91 21.49
CA ALA A 88 12.60 -14.83 20.40
C ALA A 88 11.41 -15.09 19.47
N SER A 89 10.20 -15.22 20.02
CA SER A 89 8.98 -15.50 19.25
C SER A 89 8.35 -14.27 18.60
N PHE A 90 8.58 -13.05 19.10
CA PHE A 90 7.87 -11.83 18.67
C PHE A 90 7.79 -11.66 17.16
N ASN A 91 8.93 -11.67 16.46
CA ASN A 91 8.97 -11.42 15.01
C ASN A 91 8.26 -12.51 14.20
N ALA A 92 8.35 -13.78 14.63
CA ALA A 92 7.66 -14.89 13.98
C ALA A 92 6.15 -14.81 14.22
N SER A 93 5.73 -14.61 15.47
CA SER A 93 4.33 -14.46 15.87
C SER A 93 3.67 -13.28 15.17
N PHE A 94 4.31 -12.10 15.17
CA PHE A 94 3.85 -10.90 14.48
C PHE A 94 3.55 -11.19 13.00
N LYS A 95 4.50 -11.79 12.26
CA LYS A 95 4.32 -12.12 10.84
C LYS A 95 3.18 -13.10 10.60
N ILE A 96 3.10 -14.18 11.37
CA ILE A 96 2.05 -15.20 11.23
C ILE A 96 0.70 -14.54 11.49
N THR A 97 0.58 -13.74 12.55
CA THR A 97 -0.62 -12.98 12.89
C THR A 97 -1.04 -12.04 11.75
N LEU A 98 -0.11 -11.27 11.17
CA LEU A 98 -0.42 -10.41 10.01
C LEU A 98 -0.95 -11.24 8.84
N GLN A 99 -0.23 -12.28 8.42
CA GLN A 99 -0.54 -13.03 7.19
C GLN A 99 -1.85 -13.81 7.29
N VAL A 100 -2.15 -14.40 8.46
CA VAL A 100 -3.42 -15.07 8.74
C VAL A 100 -4.57 -14.06 8.69
N SER A 101 -4.43 -12.90 9.32
CA SER A 101 -5.45 -11.85 9.29
C SER A 101 -5.69 -11.30 7.88
N ASP A 102 -4.65 -11.12 7.07
CA ASP A 102 -4.77 -10.67 5.69
C ASP A 102 -5.63 -11.62 4.86
N ILE A 103 -5.31 -12.92 4.85
CA ILE A 103 -6.02 -13.94 4.07
C ILE A 103 -7.51 -14.01 4.45
N ILE A 104 -7.81 -13.99 5.75
CA ILE A 104 -9.19 -14.04 6.27
C ILE A 104 -9.96 -12.79 5.82
N PHE A 105 -9.44 -11.59 6.10
CA PHE A 105 -10.16 -10.35 5.84
C PHE A 105 -10.21 -9.97 4.36
N LEU A 106 -9.21 -10.34 3.56
CA LEU A 106 -9.25 -10.23 2.09
C LEU A 106 -10.42 -11.06 1.54
N THR A 107 -10.55 -12.31 1.99
CA THR A 107 -11.65 -13.22 1.59
C THR A 107 -13.01 -12.67 2.00
N LEU A 108 -13.15 -12.22 3.26
CA LEU A 108 -14.39 -11.59 3.74
C LEU A 108 -14.73 -10.32 2.95
N THR A 109 -13.75 -9.49 2.60
CA THR A 109 -13.96 -8.25 1.84
C THR A 109 -14.44 -8.54 0.42
N ILE A 110 -13.97 -9.60 -0.23
CA ILE A 110 -14.47 -10.01 -1.56
C ILE A 110 -15.95 -10.42 -1.49
N ILE A 111 -16.39 -11.06 -0.40
CA ILE A 111 -17.77 -11.54 -0.23
C ILE A 111 -18.74 -10.41 0.18
N PHE A 112 -18.32 -9.59 1.15
CA PHE A 112 -19.19 -8.61 1.83
C PHE A 112 -18.89 -7.14 1.48
N GLY A 113 -17.72 -6.82 0.93
CA GLY A 113 -17.29 -5.44 0.69
C GLY A 113 -18.24 -4.64 -0.19
N ARG A 114 -18.89 -5.30 -1.16
CA ARG A 114 -19.90 -4.75 -2.07
C ARG A 114 -21.10 -4.08 -1.40
N PHE A 115 -21.42 -4.43 -0.15
CA PHE A 115 -22.55 -3.84 0.57
C PHE A 115 -22.27 -2.42 1.08
N ILE A 116 -21.01 -2.01 1.13
CA ILE A 116 -20.58 -0.70 1.64
C ILE A 116 -19.92 0.09 0.51
N LYS A 117 -20.48 1.28 0.19
CA LYS A 117 -19.91 2.20 -0.80
C LYS A 117 -18.43 2.44 -0.50
N ALA A 118 -17.56 2.25 -1.52
CA ALA A 118 -16.10 2.26 -1.36
C ALA A 118 -15.57 3.45 -0.56
N ARG A 119 -16.14 4.65 -0.75
CA ARG A 119 -15.74 5.85 0.01
C ARG A 119 -16.04 5.78 1.51
N VAL A 120 -17.22 5.29 1.90
CA VAL A 120 -17.60 5.12 3.32
C VAL A 120 -16.74 4.02 3.95
N ARG A 121 -16.52 2.93 3.21
CA ARG A 121 -15.63 1.83 3.57
C ARG A 121 -14.22 2.33 3.87
N MET A 122 -13.67 3.20 3.01
CA MET A 122 -12.35 3.79 3.15
C MET A 122 -12.21 4.70 4.39
N ILE A 123 -13.20 5.54 4.67
CA ILE A 123 -13.21 6.40 5.88
C ILE A 123 -13.26 5.53 7.14
N GLY A 124 -14.14 4.51 7.17
CA GLY A 124 -14.23 3.59 8.30
C GLY A 124 -12.92 2.84 8.57
N VAL A 125 -12.28 2.32 7.52
CA VAL A 125 -10.96 1.66 7.59
C VAL A 125 -9.90 2.60 8.17
N LEU A 126 -9.77 3.82 7.64
CA LEU A 126 -8.80 4.80 8.15
C LEU A 126 -9.06 5.19 9.62
N MET A 127 -10.33 5.31 10.02
CA MET A 127 -10.72 5.59 11.41
C MET A 127 -10.33 4.43 12.35
N VAL A 128 -10.58 3.17 11.97
CA VAL A 128 -10.22 2.01 12.80
C VAL A 128 -8.70 1.85 12.90
N ILE A 129 -7.97 1.99 11.78
CA ILE A 129 -6.49 1.99 11.79
C ILE A 129 -5.97 3.10 12.72
N LEU A 130 -6.49 4.32 12.59
CA LEU A 130 -6.11 5.44 13.45
C LEU A 130 -6.34 5.13 14.95
N THR A 131 -7.52 4.62 15.31
CA THR A 131 -7.84 4.25 16.70
C THR A 131 -6.87 3.20 17.24
N LEU A 132 -6.63 2.12 16.50
CA LEU A 132 -5.71 1.06 16.88
C LEU A 132 -4.26 1.55 17.01
N PHE A 133 -3.81 2.43 16.09
CA PHE A 133 -2.47 2.99 16.11
C PHE A 133 -2.27 3.97 17.28
N VAL A 134 -3.29 4.78 17.62
CA VAL A 134 -3.28 5.64 18.81
C VAL A 134 -3.21 4.81 20.10
N ILE A 135 -3.93 3.69 20.20
CA ILE A 135 -3.86 2.79 21.35
C ILE A 135 -2.41 2.30 21.54
N VAL A 136 -1.76 1.81 20.48
CA VAL A 136 -0.34 1.37 20.53
C VAL A 136 0.58 2.51 20.93
N THR A 137 0.35 3.71 20.38
CA THR A 137 1.12 4.92 20.73
C THR A 137 1.07 5.21 22.23
N ILE A 138 -0.10 5.10 22.85
CA ILE A 138 -0.28 5.28 24.31
C ILE A 138 0.49 4.20 25.08
N PHE A 139 0.38 2.93 24.67
CA PHE A 139 1.09 1.82 25.31
C PHE A 139 2.63 1.87 25.18
N THR A 140 3.20 2.72 24.30
CA THR A 140 4.65 2.95 24.29
C THR A 140 5.17 3.42 25.65
N LYS A 141 4.39 4.25 26.35
CA LYS A 141 4.80 4.89 27.62
C LYS A 141 4.24 4.26 28.88
N ILE A 142 3.20 3.44 28.77
CA ILE A 142 2.65 2.69 29.91
C ILE A 142 3.63 1.59 30.31
N ASP A 143 3.88 1.43 31.60
CA ASP A 143 4.64 0.29 32.11
C ASP A 143 3.82 -1.01 32.00
N THR A 144 4.48 -2.06 31.51
CA THR A 144 3.89 -3.36 31.19
C THR A 144 4.71 -4.51 31.78
N ASP A 145 5.74 -4.21 32.57
CA ASP A 145 6.71 -5.18 33.08
C ASP A 145 6.08 -6.21 34.04
N SER A 146 4.92 -5.89 34.66
CA SER A 146 4.17 -6.82 35.52
C SER A 146 3.21 -7.78 34.79
N TRP A 147 2.98 -7.59 33.48
CA TRP A 147 2.00 -8.36 32.71
C TRP A 147 2.41 -8.56 31.24
N GLN A 148 3.71 -8.76 31.00
CA GLN A 148 4.32 -8.82 29.66
C GLN A 148 3.62 -9.80 28.69
N GLU A 149 3.19 -10.98 29.16
CA GLU A 149 2.45 -11.95 28.33
C GLU A 149 1.09 -11.41 27.85
N GLY A 150 0.33 -10.78 28.75
CA GLY A 150 -0.96 -10.16 28.40
C GLY A 150 -0.77 -8.97 27.46
N PHE A 151 0.31 -8.22 27.63
CA PHE A 151 0.69 -7.14 26.70
C PHE A 151 1.08 -7.70 25.32
N PHE A 152 1.83 -8.80 25.26
CA PHE A 152 2.17 -9.48 24.02
C PHE A 152 0.92 -9.91 23.24
N VAL A 153 -0.02 -10.58 23.89
CA VAL A 153 -1.31 -10.99 23.27
C VAL A 153 -2.11 -9.78 22.80
N MET A 154 -2.13 -8.68 23.58
CA MET A 154 -2.77 -7.43 23.18
C MET A 154 -2.13 -6.82 21.93
N VAL A 155 -0.80 -6.77 21.85
CA VAL A 155 -0.07 -6.27 20.68
C VAL A 155 -0.36 -7.12 19.44
N MET A 156 -0.40 -8.45 19.57
CA MET A 156 -0.80 -9.34 18.46
C MET A 156 -2.26 -9.12 18.04
N GLY A 157 -3.17 -8.90 18.98
CA GLY A 157 -4.55 -8.54 18.68
C GLY A 157 -4.69 -7.22 17.92
N ILE A 158 -3.92 -6.20 18.30
CA ILE A 158 -3.95 -4.90 17.63
C ILE A 158 -3.31 -4.97 16.23
N THR A 159 -2.17 -5.64 16.07
CA THR A 159 -1.52 -5.79 14.75
C THR A 159 -2.37 -6.62 13.79
N SER A 160 -3.01 -7.68 14.30
CA SER A 160 -4.07 -8.42 13.58
C SER A 160 -5.19 -7.49 13.10
N GLY A 161 -5.74 -6.64 13.98
CA GLY A 161 -6.80 -5.69 13.65
C GLY A 161 -6.39 -4.63 12.63
N ILE A 162 -5.16 -4.10 12.73
CA ILE A 162 -4.60 -3.17 11.73
C ILE A 162 -4.48 -3.88 10.38
N ASN A 163 -4.00 -5.12 10.34
CA ASN A 163 -3.80 -5.82 9.07
C ASN A 163 -5.11 -6.27 8.42
N ALA A 164 -6.10 -6.67 9.24
CA ALA A 164 -7.47 -6.88 8.81
C ALA A 164 -8.06 -5.64 8.12
N MET A 165 -7.79 -4.45 8.67
CA MET A 165 -8.18 -3.18 8.03
C MET A 165 -7.36 -2.89 6.77
N ASN A 166 -6.07 -3.24 6.71
CA ASN A 166 -5.24 -3.11 5.50
C ASN A 166 -5.70 -4.02 4.34
N ALA A 167 -6.22 -5.22 4.62
CA ALA A 167 -6.84 -6.07 3.61
C ALA A 167 -8.07 -5.39 2.96
N ILE A 168 -8.93 -4.80 3.80
CA ILE A 168 -10.09 -4.00 3.34
C ILE A 168 -9.61 -2.74 2.60
N PHE A 169 -8.59 -2.05 3.12
CA PHE A 169 -7.95 -0.88 2.51
C PHE A 169 -7.52 -1.21 1.09
N THR A 170 -6.74 -2.28 0.92
CA THR A 170 -6.16 -2.70 -0.37
C THR A 170 -7.23 -2.87 -1.44
N ILE A 171 -8.26 -3.67 -1.18
CA ILE A 171 -9.35 -3.90 -2.15
C ILE A 171 -10.07 -2.57 -2.44
N THR A 172 -10.41 -1.79 -1.41
CA THR A 172 -11.08 -0.49 -1.56
C THR A 172 -10.27 0.50 -2.37
N MET A 173 -8.96 0.50 -2.19
CA MET A 173 -8.04 1.40 -2.86
C MET A 173 -7.93 1.06 -4.34
N TYR A 174 -7.80 -0.23 -4.69
CA TYR A 174 -7.84 -0.65 -6.09
C TYR A 174 -9.22 -0.43 -6.73
N THR A 175 -10.34 -0.60 -6.01
CA THR A 175 -11.68 -0.20 -6.49
C THR A 175 -11.74 1.30 -6.81
N ILE A 176 -11.18 2.15 -5.95
CA ILE A 176 -11.16 3.61 -6.18
C ILE A 176 -10.25 3.93 -7.38
N ILE A 177 -8.98 3.51 -7.37
CA ILE A 177 -7.99 3.78 -8.43
C ILE A 177 -8.50 3.36 -9.82
N ALA A 178 -9.25 2.26 -9.93
CA ALA A 178 -9.75 1.75 -11.21
C ALA A 178 -10.66 2.74 -11.98
N ASN A 179 -11.23 3.74 -11.31
CA ASN A 179 -12.03 4.79 -11.95
C ASN A 179 -11.20 6.00 -12.43
N PHE A 180 -9.93 6.08 -12.06
CA PHE A 180 -9.02 7.19 -12.38
C PHE A 180 -8.07 6.83 -13.53
N PRO A 181 -7.57 7.82 -14.29
CA PRO A 181 -6.54 7.59 -15.29
C PRO A 181 -5.31 6.89 -14.70
N HIS A 182 -4.71 5.96 -15.45
CA HIS A 182 -3.65 5.07 -14.92
C HIS A 182 -2.42 5.77 -14.32
N HIS A 183 -2.17 7.05 -14.64
CA HIS A 183 -1.10 7.81 -14.01
C HIS A 183 -1.32 8.08 -12.51
N TYR A 184 -2.55 7.94 -11.98
CA TYR A 184 -2.84 8.04 -10.54
C TYR A 184 -2.47 6.76 -9.74
N LEU A 185 -2.17 5.64 -10.41
CA LEU A 185 -1.62 4.45 -9.74
C LEU A 185 -0.15 4.66 -9.33
N ALA A 186 0.61 5.43 -10.11
CA ALA A 186 2.02 5.71 -9.84
C ALA A 186 2.28 6.43 -8.50
N PRO A 187 1.63 7.54 -8.13
CA PRO A 187 1.83 8.19 -6.83
C PRO A 187 1.47 7.27 -5.66
N TYR A 188 0.41 6.47 -5.77
CA TYR A 188 0.03 5.48 -4.75
C TYR A 188 1.13 4.45 -4.52
N LEU A 189 1.62 3.80 -5.58
CA LEU A 189 2.70 2.83 -5.48
C LEU A 189 4.01 3.47 -5.00
N THR A 190 4.26 4.72 -5.37
CA THR A 190 5.44 5.51 -4.94
C THR A 190 5.38 5.85 -3.45
N GLY A 191 4.23 6.31 -2.95
CA GLY A 191 4.02 6.56 -1.52
C GLY A 191 4.21 5.32 -0.67
N ALA A 192 3.73 4.16 -1.15
CA ALA A 192 3.93 2.87 -0.49
C ALA A 192 5.41 2.47 -0.40
N GLY A 193 6.22 2.70 -1.44
CA GLY A 193 7.67 2.49 -1.36
C GLY A 193 8.36 3.46 -0.39
N LEU A 194 7.95 4.73 -0.43
CA LEU A 194 8.49 5.79 0.43
C LEU A 194 8.21 5.60 1.92
N SER A 195 7.13 4.90 2.34
CA SER A 195 6.85 4.65 3.76
C SER A 195 8.04 4.01 4.49
N LYS A 196 8.75 3.09 3.82
CA LYS A 196 9.95 2.42 4.34
C LYS A 196 11.13 3.38 4.45
N ILE A 197 11.32 4.25 3.46
CA ILE A 197 12.38 5.28 3.48
C ILE A 197 12.14 6.28 4.61
N PHE A 198 10.91 6.81 4.74
CA PHE A 198 10.54 7.69 5.85
C PHE A 198 10.83 7.05 7.20
N THR A 199 10.41 5.79 7.37
CA THR A 199 10.64 5.03 8.61
C THR A 199 12.13 4.86 8.92
N SER A 200 12.95 4.49 7.92
CA SER A 200 14.40 4.30 8.09
C SER A 200 15.13 5.61 8.39
N ILE A 201 14.72 6.72 7.77
CA ILE A 201 15.26 8.06 8.08
C ILE A 201 14.93 8.46 9.51
N PHE A 202 13.69 8.26 9.97
CA PHE A 202 13.33 8.50 11.36
C PHE A 202 14.12 7.60 12.32
N GLN A 203 14.41 6.35 11.94
CA GLN A 203 15.25 5.46 12.74
C GLN A 203 16.66 6.03 12.93
N ILE A 204 17.32 6.41 11.84
CA ILE A 204 18.67 7.01 11.89
C ILE A 204 18.66 8.31 12.71
N ILE A 205 17.66 9.17 12.54
CA ILE A 205 17.51 10.41 13.33
C ILE A 205 17.32 10.11 14.82
N SER A 206 16.52 9.11 15.18
CA SER A 206 16.30 8.79 16.60
C SER A 206 17.56 8.23 17.27
N LEU A 207 18.35 7.45 16.53
CA LEU A 207 19.63 6.89 17.00
C LEU A 207 20.70 7.98 17.14
N THR A 208 20.84 8.90 16.16
CA THR A 208 21.80 10.03 16.27
C THR A 208 21.48 10.98 17.41
N LEU A 209 20.19 11.12 17.77
CA LEU A 209 19.74 11.94 18.90
C LEU A 209 19.93 11.25 20.28
N GLY A 210 20.40 10.00 20.33
CA GLY A 210 20.60 9.27 21.58
C GLY A 210 19.31 9.06 22.38
N LEU A 211 18.15 9.04 21.72
CA LEU A 211 16.86 8.88 22.40
C LEU A 211 16.72 7.45 22.92
N GLY A 212 16.53 7.29 24.24
CA GLY A 212 16.24 5.99 24.83
C GLY A 212 15.08 5.27 24.11
N THR A 213 15.17 3.94 24.00
CA THR A 213 14.31 3.07 23.15
C THR A 213 12.81 3.39 23.20
N THR A 214 12.29 3.77 24.37
CA THR A 214 10.88 4.15 24.56
C THR A 214 10.53 5.52 23.95
N ASN A 215 11.42 6.51 24.04
CA ASN A 215 11.24 7.83 23.40
C ASN A 215 11.34 7.71 21.87
N CYS A 216 12.33 6.93 21.43
CA CYS A 216 12.56 6.53 20.05
C CYS A 216 11.29 5.96 19.41
N ALA A 217 10.70 4.91 20.00
CA ALA A 217 9.43 4.35 19.53
C ALA A 217 8.27 5.34 19.54
N LEU A 218 8.12 6.16 20.60
CA LEU A 218 7.05 7.15 20.67
C LEU A 218 7.09 8.16 19.51
N VAL A 219 8.27 8.61 19.08
CA VAL A 219 8.41 9.50 17.91
C VAL A 219 7.87 8.83 16.64
N TYR A 220 8.20 7.56 16.41
CA TYR A 220 7.70 6.79 15.25
C TYR A 220 6.18 6.67 15.25
N PHE A 221 5.60 6.21 16.37
CA PHE A 221 4.16 6.00 16.48
C PHE A 221 3.38 7.31 16.39
N CYS A 222 3.85 8.39 17.03
CA CYS A 222 3.26 9.73 16.89
C CYS A 222 3.31 10.26 15.44
N MET A 223 4.41 10.04 14.71
CA MET A 223 4.51 10.42 13.30
C MET A 223 3.53 9.61 12.44
N GLY A 224 3.35 8.32 12.70
CA GLY A 224 2.32 7.52 12.04
C GLY A 224 0.91 8.02 12.29
N VAL A 225 0.56 8.36 13.54
CA VAL A 225 -0.72 9.00 13.88
C VAL A 225 -0.90 10.30 13.08
N PHE A 226 0.11 11.18 13.04
CA PHE A 226 0.04 12.43 12.28
C PHE A 226 -0.24 12.20 10.78
N VAL A 227 0.48 11.28 10.14
CA VAL A 227 0.26 11.01 8.71
C VAL A 227 -1.13 10.41 8.46
N ILE A 228 -1.60 9.47 9.30
CA ILE A 228 -2.93 8.89 9.17
C ILE A 228 -4.02 9.98 9.30
N VAL A 229 -3.92 10.86 10.30
CA VAL A 229 -4.85 11.99 10.51
C VAL A 229 -4.84 12.95 9.33
N PHE A 230 -3.66 13.29 8.80
CA PHE A 230 -3.52 14.13 7.62
C PHE A 230 -4.22 13.49 6.40
N THR A 231 -3.90 12.23 6.10
CA THR A 231 -4.48 11.49 4.97
C THR A 231 -5.99 11.36 5.08
N LEU A 232 -6.52 11.04 6.26
CA LEU A 232 -7.95 10.99 6.54
C LEU A 232 -8.63 12.34 6.31
N THR A 233 -8.04 13.43 6.79
CA THR A 233 -8.56 14.79 6.64
C THR A 233 -8.66 15.18 5.16
N VAL A 234 -7.60 14.92 4.38
CA VAL A 234 -7.60 15.15 2.93
C VAL A 234 -8.67 14.28 2.24
N PHE A 235 -8.78 12.99 2.59
CA PHE A 235 -9.77 12.08 2.00
C PHE A 235 -11.24 12.44 2.30
N ILE A 236 -11.51 13.05 3.46
CA ILE A 236 -12.82 13.63 3.77
C ILE A 236 -13.07 14.87 2.90
N ALA A 237 -12.07 15.77 2.80
CA ALA A 237 -12.14 17.01 2.04
C ALA A 237 -12.35 16.80 0.52
N THR A 238 -11.81 15.73 -0.07
CA THR A 238 -12.02 15.39 -1.50
C THR A 238 -13.48 15.12 -1.86
N GLY A 239 -14.35 14.95 -0.87
CA GLY A 239 -15.80 14.80 -1.09
C GLY A 239 -16.51 16.00 -1.68
N ARG A 240 -15.86 17.16 -1.71
CA ARG A 240 -16.34 18.38 -2.39
C ARG A 240 -15.57 18.68 -3.68
N ASN A 241 -14.58 17.84 -4.04
CA ASN A 241 -13.74 18.04 -5.22
C ASN A 241 -14.43 17.48 -6.48
N LYS A 242 -14.64 18.35 -7.47
CA LYS A 242 -15.31 18.01 -8.74
C LYS A 242 -14.58 16.90 -9.52
N PHE A 243 -13.25 16.86 -9.49
CA PHE A 243 -12.44 15.80 -10.12
C PHE A 243 -12.73 14.42 -9.54
N TYR A 244 -12.68 14.35 -8.21
CA TYR A 244 -12.93 13.10 -7.49
C TYR A 244 -14.37 12.62 -7.70
N LEU A 245 -15.35 13.52 -7.67
CA LEU A 245 -16.76 13.18 -7.90
C LEU A 245 -17.04 12.75 -9.34
N TYR A 246 -16.42 13.39 -10.34
CA TYR A 246 -16.54 13.03 -11.75
C TYR A 246 -16.07 11.58 -11.99
N HIS A 247 -14.85 11.25 -11.56
CA HIS A 247 -14.32 9.89 -11.71
C HIS A 247 -15.09 8.85 -10.88
N MET A 248 -15.54 9.19 -9.67
CA MET A 248 -16.28 8.25 -8.82
C MET A 248 -17.75 8.05 -9.21
N ARG A 249 -18.29 8.77 -10.20
CA ARG A 249 -19.72 8.76 -10.57
C ARG A 249 -20.27 7.35 -10.80
N ASN A 250 -19.62 6.55 -11.66
CA ASN A 250 -20.05 5.19 -12.00
C ASN A 250 -20.06 4.24 -10.78
N THR A 251 -19.15 4.44 -9.83
CA THR A 251 -19.11 3.69 -8.56
C THR A 251 -20.18 4.17 -7.56
N GLN A 252 -20.67 5.41 -7.67
CA GLN A 252 -21.72 5.96 -6.79
C GLN A 252 -23.15 5.68 -7.27
N GLU A 253 -23.36 5.62 -8.58
CA GLU A 253 -24.66 5.31 -9.22
C GLU A 253 -25.09 3.84 -9.03
N GLY A 254 -24.25 3.00 -8.43
CA GLY A 254 -24.66 1.68 -7.97
C GLY A 254 -24.92 0.71 -9.10
N GLN A 255 -24.10 0.75 -10.16
CA GLN A 255 -23.88 -0.45 -10.98
C GLN A 255 -23.53 -1.58 -10.02
N LYS A 256 -24.47 -2.51 -9.80
CA LYS A 256 -24.25 -3.69 -8.97
C LYS A 256 -23.01 -4.38 -9.52
N GLU A 257 -21.95 -4.46 -8.72
CA GLU A 257 -20.78 -5.28 -9.03
C GLU A 257 -21.30 -6.66 -9.41
N LYS A 258 -21.32 -6.99 -10.71
CA LYS A 258 -21.78 -8.29 -11.18
C LYS A 258 -20.91 -9.32 -10.50
N MET A 259 -21.53 -10.32 -9.88
CA MET A 259 -20.77 -11.48 -9.40
C MET A 259 -20.03 -12.05 -10.60
N ILE A 260 -18.71 -11.91 -10.59
CA ILE A 260 -17.84 -12.56 -11.57
C ILE A 260 -18.06 -14.05 -11.40
N THR A 261 -18.67 -14.67 -12.40
CA THR A 261 -18.94 -16.10 -12.42
C THR A 261 -17.60 -16.85 -12.35
N PHE A 262 -17.55 -18.02 -11.73
CA PHE A 262 -16.30 -18.79 -11.62
C PHE A 262 -15.61 -19.00 -12.99
N GLN A 263 -16.39 -19.17 -14.06
CA GLN A 263 -15.90 -19.24 -15.44
C GLN A 263 -15.25 -17.91 -15.91
N GLU A 264 -15.90 -16.77 -15.68
CA GLU A 264 -15.38 -15.44 -16.00
C GLU A 264 -14.10 -15.13 -15.20
N GLY A 265 -14.06 -15.51 -13.92
CA GLY A 265 -12.89 -15.41 -13.06
C GLY A 265 -11.72 -16.26 -13.54
N PHE A 266 -11.98 -17.48 -14.02
CA PHE A 266 -10.95 -18.35 -14.60
C PHE A 266 -10.45 -17.85 -15.96
N ILE A 267 -11.31 -17.24 -16.79
CA ILE A 267 -10.93 -16.55 -18.02
C ILE A 267 -10.05 -15.32 -17.70
N LEU A 268 -10.43 -14.53 -16.70
CA LEU A 268 -9.65 -13.38 -16.25
C LEU A 268 -8.28 -13.82 -15.71
N LEU A 269 -8.24 -14.88 -14.89
CA LEU A 269 -7.02 -15.50 -14.37
C LEU A 269 -6.11 -15.97 -15.50
N LYS A 270 -6.65 -16.64 -16.53
CA LYS A 270 -5.93 -16.99 -17.77
C LYS A 270 -5.42 -15.78 -18.54
N LYS A 271 -5.99 -14.59 -18.37
CA LYS A 271 -5.53 -13.34 -18.99
C LYS A 271 -4.46 -12.62 -18.17
N ILE A 272 -4.51 -12.70 -16.83
CA ILE A 272 -3.53 -12.09 -15.90
C ILE A 272 -2.44 -13.06 -15.41
N TRP A 273 -2.44 -14.33 -15.82
CA TRP A 273 -1.61 -15.41 -15.26
C TRP A 273 -0.14 -15.03 -15.06
N SER A 274 0.48 -14.37 -16.04
CA SER A 274 1.90 -14.02 -15.94
C SER A 274 2.17 -12.92 -14.89
N SER A 275 1.20 -12.04 -14.62
CA SER A 275 1.29 -11.08 -13.50
C SER A 275 1.12 -11.80 -12.16
N VAL A 276 0.23 -12.80 -12.08
CA VAL A 276 0.07 -13.64 -10.88
C VAL A 276 1.34 -14.45 -10.59
N VAL A 277 2.00 -14.98 -11.61
CA VAL A 277 3.29 -15.68 -11.47
C VAL A 277 4.40 -14.72 -11.02
N MET A 278 4.51 -13.52 -11.60
CA MET A 278 5.50 -12.53 -11.13
C MET A 278 5.23 -12.07 -9.68
N MET A 279 3.95 -11.95 -9.28
CA MET A 279 3.57 -11.69 -7.89
C MET A 279 3.90 -12.87 -6.96
N GLY A 280 3.71 -14.12 -7.42
CA GLY A 280 4.12 -15.32 -6.70
C GLY A 280 5.64 -15.41 -6.49
N LEU A 281 6.43 -15.02 -7.49
CA LEU A 281 7.90 -14.92 -7.36
C LEU A 281 8.31 -13.82 -6.36
N TYR A 282 7.56 -12.72 -6.30
CA TYR A 282 7.75 -11.70 -5.25
C TYR A 282 7.45 -12.26 -3.84
N LEU A 283 6.43 -13.10 -3.67
CA LEU A 283 6.14 -13.78 -2.39
C LEU A 283 7.21 -14.80 -1.97
N LEU A 284 7.97 -15.35 -2.92
CA LEU A 284 9.12 -16.25 -2.65
C LEU A 284 10.42 -15.49 -2.32
N SER A 285 10.40 -14.17 -2.38
CA SER A 285 11.59 -13.33 -2.14
C SER A 285 11.74 -13.05 -0.64
N VAL A 286 12.97 -13.11 -0.12
CA VAL A 286 13.26 -13.05 1.32
C VAL A 286 12.83 -11.72 1.94
N ASP A 287 11.80 -11.75 2.78
CA ASP A 287 11.29 -10.59 3.53
C ASP A 287 12.32 -10.06 4.54
N ALA A 288 12.27 -8.77 4.88
CA ALA A 288 13.35 -8.01 5.54
C ALA A 288 13.56 -8.31 7.05
N SER A 289 13.13 -9.46 7.55
CA SER A 289 13.15 -9.80 8.99
C SER A 289 14.27 -10.76 9.40
N PRO A 290 14.65 -11.81 8.63
CA PRO A 290 15.91 -12.50 8.87
C PRO A 290 17.10 -11.56 8.66
N THR A 291 16.97 -10.61 7.72
CA THR A 291 17.99 -9.58 7.46
C THR A 291 18.10 -8.54 8.59
N ALA A 292 17.06 -8.34 9.40
CA ALA A 292 17.09 -7.50 10.59
C ALA A 292 17.83 -8.16 11.78
N LEU A 293 18.20 -9.43 11.65
CA LEU A 293 19.04 -10.17 12.60
C LEU A 293 20.50 -10.31 12.11
N VAL A 294 20.84 -9.76 10.94
CA VAL A 294 22.21 -9.72 10.41
C VAL A 294 22.98 -8.61 11.11
N VAL A 295 24.10 -8.96 11.72
CA VAL A 295 25.03 -8.04 12.37
C VAL A 295 26.24 -7.79 11.46
N SER A 296 27.00 -6.71 11.70
CA SER A 296 28.21 -6.40 10.95
C SER A 296 29.36 -7.35 11.30
N GLU A 297 30.21 -7.69 10.33
CA GLU A 297 31.43 -8.50 10.56
C GLU A 297 32.40 -7.81 11.54
N ASP A 298 32.41 -6.46 11.56
CA ASP A 298 33.24 -5.63 12.44
C ASP A 298 32.49 -5.18 13.72
N GLU A 299 31.61 -6.00 14.30
CA GLU A 299 30.89 -5.68 15.56
C GLU A 299 31.86 -5.30 16.70
N GLY A 300 31.57 -4.20 17.39
CA GLY A 300 32.42 -3.62 18.43
C GLY A 300 33.57 -2.74 17.92
N SER A 301 33.76 -2.60 16.60
CA SER A 301 34.80 -1.72 16.03
C SER A 301 34.46 -0.22 16.12
N GLY A 302 33.18 0.13 16.20
CA GLY A 302 32.74 1.51 16.43
C GLY A 302 31.27 1.81 16.08
N PRO A 303 30.85 3.08 16.19
CA PRO A 303 29.43 3.45 16.05
C PRO A 303 28.80 3.07 14.71
N TRP A 304 29.60 2.92 13.65
CA TRP A 304 29.10 2.53 12.33
C TRP A 304 28.59 1.09 12.28
N SER A 305 29.39 0.12 12.74
CA SER A 305 29.02 -1.29 12.80
C SER A 305 27.86 -1.53 13.76
N ASP A 306 27.89 -0.87 14.92
CA ASP A 306 27.04 -1.25 16.06
C ASP A 306 25.69 -0.52 16.05
N ILE A 307 25.63 0.72 15.53
CA ILE A 307 24.42 1.57 15.59
C ILE A 307 23.83 1.83 14.20
N TYR A 308 24.67 2.11 13.19
CA TYR A 308 24.19 2.61 11.90
C TYR A 308 24.09 1.57 10.79
N PHE A 309 24.77 0.42 10.90
CA PHE A 309 24.80 -0.63 9.88
C PHE A 309 23.40 -1.15 9.54
N ILE A 310 22.64 -1.63 10.53
CA ILE A 310 21.30 -2.22 10.31
C ILE A 310 20.30 -1.18 9.76
N PRO A 311 20.14 0.04 10.34
CA PRO A 311 19.28 1.06 9.76
C PRO A 311 19.64 1.46 8.33
N THR A 312 20.93 1.54 8.01
CA THR A 312 21.41 2.06 6.73
C THR A 312 21.40 1.01 5.62
N ILE A 313 21.91 -0.19 5.89
CA ILE A 313 22.06 -1.26 4.89
C ILE A 313 20.80 -2.12 4.80
N THR A 314 20.24 -2.57 5.92
CA THR A 314 19.07 -3.46 5.90
C THR A 314 17.78 -2.73 5.58
N PHE A 315 17.56 -1.52 6.12
CA PHE A 315 16.30 -0.80 5.94
C PHE A 315 16.37 0.32 4.89
N LEU A 316 17.30 1.28 5.01
CA LEU A 316 17.33 2.44 4.10
C LEU A 316 17.73 2.06 2.67
N LEU A 317 18.84 1.33 2.47
CA LEU A 317 19.30 0.91 1.14
C LEU A 317 18.24 0.04 0.43
N ALA A 318 17.66 -0.94 1.13
CA ALA A 318 16.58 -1.75 0.61
C ALA A 318 15.37 -0.89 0.19
N ALA A 319 14.95 0.07 1.01
CA ALA A 319 13.84 0.96 0.71
C ALA A 319 14.12 1.89 -0.50
N VAL A 320 15.36 2.39 -0.63
CA VAL A 320 15.80 3.18 -1.79
C VAL A 320 15.81 2.34 -3.06
N CYS A 321 16.30 1.11 -3.01
CA CYS A 321 16.32 0.20 -4.16
C CYS A 321 14.91 -0.25 -4.57
N ASP A 322 13.98 -0.47 -3.63
CA ASP A 322 12.56 -0.66 -3.94
C ASP A 322 11.98 0.53 -4.69
N LEU A 323 12.19 1.76 -4.21
CA LEU A 323 11.73 2.98 -4.87
C LEU A 323 12.32 3.13 -6.29
N ILE A 324 13.61 2.85 -6.48
CA ILE A 324 14.26 2.85 -7.80
C ILE A 324 13.63 1.80 -8.72
N GLY A 325 13.36 0.59 -8.21
CA GLY A 325 12.66 -0.47 -8.95
C GLY A 325 11.27 -0.04 -9.44
N ARG A 326 10.49 0.64 -8.58
CA ARG A 326 9.19 1.24 -8.96
C ARG A 326 9.36 2.27 -10.07
N GLY A 327 10.33 3.19 -9.92
CA GLY A 327 10.64 4.22 -10.91
C GLY A 327 11.03 3.66 -12.28
N ILE A 328 11.88 2.63 -12.31
CA ILE A 328 12.25 1.91 -13.54
C ILE A 328 11.02 1.22 -14.15
N SER A 329 10.15 0.61 -13.34
CA SER A 329 8.89 -0.01 -13.78
C SER A 329 7.96 0.97 -14.52
N PHE A 330 7.90 2.23 -14.08
CA PHE A 330 7.09 3.25 -14.75
C PHE A 330 7.74 3.79 -16.03
N LYS A 331 9.08 3.85 -16.10
CA LYS A 331 9.80 4.50 -17.22
C LYS A 331 10.25 3.56 -18.33
N PHE A 332 10.56 2.29 -18.05
CA PHE A 332 11.16 1.36 -19.02
C PHE A 332 10.39 0.04 -19.16
N SER A 333 10.09 -0.32 -20.41
CA SER A 333 9.42 -1.59 -20.76
C SER A 333 10.22 -2.46 -21.74
N PRO A 334 11.23 -3.20 -21.24
CA PRO A 334 11.99 -4.14 -22.05
C PRO A 334 11.23 -5.47 -22.29
N PRO A 335 11.51 -6.20 -23.39
CA PRO A 335 11.03 -7.57 -23.61
C PRO A 335 11.64 -8.59 -22.63
N ARG A 336 10.95 -9.71 -22.39
CA ARG A 336 11.33 -10.74 -21.39
C ARG A 336 12.44 -11.68 -21.89
N HIS A 337 13.56 -11.77 -21.16
CA HIS A 337 14.49 -12.90 -21.17
C HIS A 337 15.03 -13.16 -19.75
N HIS A 338 15.54 -14.37 -19.50
CA HIS A 338 15.87 -14.93 -18.17
C HIS A 338 17.34 -15.37 -18.09
N LEU A 339 17.93 -15.47 -16.88
CA LEU A 339 19.08 -16.34 -16.51
C LEU A 339 19.26 -16.36 -14.96
N PRO A 340 19.95 -17.36 -14.37
CA PRO A 340 20.02 -17.62 -12.92
C PRO A 340 21.29 -17.06 -12.25
N VAL A 341 21.38 -17.20 -10.92
CA VAL A 341 22.43 -16.61 -10.06
C VAL A 341 22.84 -17.58 -8.94
N LEU A 342 24.11 -17.55 -8.50
CA LEU A 342 24.75 -18.45 -7.54
C LEU A 342 25.87 -17.67 -6.80
N ILE A 343 25.77 -17.36 -5.49
CA ILE A 343 26.71 -16.41 -4.86
C ILE A 343 26.97 -16.53 -3.32
N PRO A 344 28.22 -16.39 -2.77
CA PRO A 344 28.58 -16.60 -1.34
C PRO A 344 29.23 -15.50 -0.42
N HIS A 345 29.34 -14.20 -0.75
CA HIS A 345 30.04 -13.14 0.06
C HIS A 345 29.22 -11.85 0.35
N ASP A 346 29.67 -10.99 1.26
CA ASP A 346 28.99 -9.76 1.74
C ASP A 346 28.66 -8.70 0.69
N TYR A 347 29.62 -8.34 -0.19
CA TYR A 347 29.32 -7.46 -1.32
C TYR A 347 28.25 -8.06 -2.24
N GLN A 348 28.12 -9.39 -2.22
CA GLN A 348 27.17 -10.14 -3.00
C GLN A 348 25.82 -10.20 -2.28
N TYR A 349 25.78 -10.21 -0.95
CA TYR A 349 24.57 -9.95 -0.15
C TYR A 349 24.04 -8.52 -0.37
N ILE A 350 24.91 -7.51 -0.44
CA ILE A 350 24.52 -6.12 -0.81
C ILE A 350 23.96 -6.08 -2.24
N ILE A 351 24.62 -6.72 -3.21
CA ILE A 351 24.10 -6.83 -4.58
C ILE A 351 22.77 -7.60 -4.62
N ILE A 352 22.61 -8.66 -3.81
CA ILE A 352 21.35 -9.38 -3.66
C ILE A 352 20.28 -8.48 -3.07
N LEU A 353 20.54 -7.68 -2.02
CA LEU A 353 19.58 -6.73 -1.44
C LEU A 353 19.17 -5.64 -2.44
N ILE A 354 20.12 -5.12 -3.22
CA ILE A 354 19.88 -4.15 -4.30
C ILE A 354 18.99 -4.77 -5.37
N LEU A 355 19.37 -5.95 -5.91
CA LEU A 355 18.60 -6.66 -6.93
C LEU A 355 17.24 -7.13 -6.42
N TYR A 356 17.15 -7.62 -5.18
CA TYR A 356 15.91 -8.03 -4.49
C TYR A 356 14.94 -6.87 -4.38
N SER A 357 15.38 -5.76 -3.81
CA SER A 357 14.49 -4.63 -3.58
C SER A 357 14.09 -3.99 -4.92
N LEU A 358 15.04 -3.85 -5.85
CA LEU A 358 14.78 -3.33 -7.20
C LEU A 358 13.83 -4.25 -7.99
N THR A 359 13.98 -5.58 -7.91
CA THR A 359 13.02 -6.52 -8.52
C THR A 359 11.69 -6.51 -7.79
N GLY A 360 11.63 -6.47 -6.46
CA GLY A 360 10.39 -6.40 -5.69
C GLY A 360 9.55 -5.16 -6.05
N GLY A 361 10.16 -3.98 -5.99
CA GLY A 361 9.51 -2.71 -6.38
C GLY A 361 9.10 -2.68 -7.85
N TYR A 362 9.94 -3.23 -8.75
CA TYR A 362 9.63 -3.38 -10.17
C TYR A 362 8.45 -4.33 -10.40
N LEU A 363 8.52 -5.57 -9.91
CA LEU A 363 7.53 -6.62 -10.15
C LEU A 363 6.17 -6.27 -9.57
N LEU A 364 6.09 -5.79 -8.33
CA LEU A 364 4.84 -5.36 -7.70
C LEU A 364 4.17 -4.27 -8.54
N SER A 365 4.93 -3.23 -8.90
CA SER A 365 4.41 -2.10 -9.69
C SER A 365 3.98 -2.52 -11.10
N ARG A 366 4.73 -3.43 -11.74
CA ARG A 366 4.39 -3.99 -13.04
C ARG A 366 3.13 -4.82 -13.03
N CYS A 367 2.95 -5.66 -12.01
CA CYS A 367 1.74 -6.48 -11.88
C CYS A 367 0.52 -5.57 -11.70
N SER A 368 0.58 -4.62 -10.76
CA SER A 368 -0.49 -3.65 -10.55
C SER A 368 -0.82 -2.86 -11.82
N TYR A 369 0.19 -2.32 -12.51
CA TYR A 369 -0.02 -1.52 -13.74
C TYR A 369 -0.63 -2.33 -14.90
N ASN A 370 -0.11 -3.54 -15.14
CA ASN A 370 -0.61 -4.41 -16.20
C ASN A 370 -2.04 -4.89 -15.93
N ILE A 371 -2.37 -5.24 -14.68
CA ILE A 371 -3.73 -5.63 -14.28
C ILE A 371 -4.68 -4.44 -14.48
N SER A 372 -4.33 -3.24 -14.00
CA SER A 372 -5.17 -2.04 -14.19
C SER A 372 -5.45 -1.74 -15.66
N ARG A 373 -4.42 -1.77 -16.53
CA ARG A 373 -4.60 -1.50 -17.97
C ARG A 373 -5.44 -2.56 -18.68
N LEU A 374 -5.31 -3.82 -18.27
CA LEU A 374 -6.10 -4.92 -18.81
C LEU A 374 -7.58 -4.78 -18.47
N VAL A 375 -7.90 -4.29 -17.26
CA VAL A 375 -9.26 -4.00 -16.80
C VAL A 375 -9.86 -2.82 -17.59
N GLU A 376 -9.11 -1.74 -17.81
CA GLU A 376 -9.58 -0.61 -18.65
C GLU A 376 -9.92 -1.06 -20.08
N THR A 377 -9.13 -1.99 -20.64
CA THR A 377 -9.35 -2.56 -21.99
C THR A 377 -10.50 -3.58 -22.04
N LEU A 378 -11.08 -3.97 -20.90
CA LEU A 378 -12.21 -4.90 -20.78
C LEU A 378 -13.53 -4.20 -20.41
N LEU A 379 -13.48 -2.93 -20.03
CA LEU A 379 -14.62 -2.10 -19.65
C LEU A 379 -15.02 -1.07 -20.73
N LYS A 380 -14.28 -1.05 -21.85
CA LYS A 380 -14.62 -0.37 -23.11
C LYS A 380 -15.01 -1.44 -24.14
#